data_AF-A0A945A702-F1
#
_entry.id   AF-A0A945A702-F1
#
_cell.length_a   1.000
_cell.length_b   1.000
_cell.length_c   1.000
_cell.angle_alpha   90.00
_cell.angle_beta   90.00
_cell.angle_gamma   90.00
#
_symmetry.space_group_name_H-M   'P 1'
#
loop_
_entity.id
_entity.type
_entity.pdbx_description
1 polymer ?
#
loop_
_entity_poly.entity_id
_entity_poly.type
_entity_poly.pdbx_seq_one_letter_code
_entity_poly.pdbx_strand_id
1 'polypeptide(L)'
;MNSFSKNIINLSGAPDGFDANILSNFITEKQKSIIFVARDDKRLDLMRKSLWFFSPNIPVLNFPSWDCLPYDRVSPNADVSSARMATLAALSSGFEAPIVLLTTLNAITQYIPNRTIVSNNSFVAIVGRTINVKELRSYFSKMGFVQTPTVTEPGDYAIRGGIIDVFPPGESGPVRMDLFGDELESARRFDPVTQRTVENLDRIEFAPVSEVILDDVSINRFRNNYRKEFGSAGLDDPLYEAVSAGRKHQGYEHWAPYFHDGMETIFDHLPNAVIFMDENIERIHTSRWDGINDQYEARLEALNSKNRLETVYKPIKPELFYVSPDDLFDLLNNREQRKFIVLPQPTGPNSLDMRARIGRNFAPERQNEELGLFEEFAKHIIEKRKTTSVIIASMSLGARERL
;
A
#
# COMPACT_ATOMS: atom_id res chain seq x y z
N MET A 1 -17.12 -30.30 2.83
CA MET A 1 -16.90 -31.01 4.12
C MET A 1 -16.16 -30.07 5.04
N ASN A 2 -16.84 -29.57 6.08
CA ASN A 2 -16.35 -28.52 6.97
C ASN A 2 -15.23 -29.04 7.89
N SER A 3 -13.99 -28.94 7.41
CA SER A 3 -12.84 -28.84 8.30
C SER A 3 -12.90 -27.47 8.95
N PHE A 4 -13.36 -27.39 10.21
CA PHE A 4 -13.16 -26.19 11.01
C PHE A 4 -11.66 -25.88 11.04
N SER A 5 -11.22 -24.86 10.30
CA SER A 5 -9.81 -24.47 10.28
C SER A 5 -9.42 -24.03 11.70
N LYS A 6 -8.57 -24.80 12.37
CA LYS A 6 -8.05 -24.49 13.73
C LYS A 6 -7.34 -23.13 13.83
N ASN A 7 -7.14 -22.45 12.71
CA ASN A 7 -6.34 -21.24 12.58
C ASN A 7 -7.16 -19.94 12.55
N ILE A 8 -8.49 -20.00 12.48
CA ILE A 8 -9.36 -18.80 12.47
C ILE A 8 -9.98 -18.59 13.85
N ILE A 9 -9.89 -17.36 14.39
CA ILE A 9 -10.60 -16.96 15.60
C ILE A 9 -11.41 -15.69 15.32
N ASN A 10 -12.70 -15.73 15.61
CA ASN A 10 -13.58 -14.57 15.54
C ASN A 10 -13.46 -13.76 16.84
N LEU A 11 -13.15 -12.47 16.70
CA LEU A 11 -13.05 -11.49 17.77
C LEU A 11 -14.30 -10.62 17.72
N SER A 12 -15.34 -11.07 18.42
CA SER A 12 -16.65 -10.41 18.46
C SER A 12 -16.73 -9.32 19.53
N GLY A 13 -17.71 -8.42 19.43
CA GLY A 13 -17.78 -7.28 20.33
C GLY A 13 -16.54 -6.38 20.22
N ALA A 14 -16.02 -6.23 19.01
CA ALA A 14 -14.82 -5.45 18.69
C ALA A 14 -15.19 -4.33 17.69
N PRO A 15 -15.86 -3.27 18.14
CA PRO A 15 -16.24 -2.16 17.26
C PRO A 15 -15.01 -1.38 16.77
N ASP A 16 -15.13 -0.79 15.59
CA ASP A 16 -14.11 0.05 14.97
C ASP A 16 -13.59 1.11 15.97
N GLY A 17 -12.26 1.20 16.10
CA GLY A 17 -11.56 2.03 17.07
C GLY A 17 -11.05 1.23 18.26
N PHE A 18 -11.86 0.34 18.86
CA PHE A 18 -11.42 -0.52 19.96
C PHE A 18 -10.56 -1.71 19.50
N ASP A 19 -10.85 -2.22 18.31
CA ASP A 19 -10.05 -3.19 17.56
C ASP A 19 -8.55 -2.87 17.49
N ALA A 20 -8.16 -1.61 17.39
CA ALA A 20 -6.77 -1.19 17.41
C ALA A 20 -6.07 -1.49 18.74
N ASN A 21 -6.78 -1.36 19.87
CA ASN A 21 -6.28 -1.76 21.18
C ASN A 21 -6.10 -3.29 21.26
N ILE A 22 -6.98 -4.07 20.63
CA ILE A 22 -6.84 -5.53 20.56
C ILE A 22 -5.57 -5.89 19.77
N LEU A 23 -5.37 -5.25 18.63
CA LEU A 23 -4.21 -5.44 17.76
C LEU A 23 -2.91 -5.10 18.51
N SER A 24 -2.89 -3.96 19.20
CA SER A 24 -1.77 -3.51 20.05
C SER A 24 -1.40 -4.52 21.15
N ASN A 25 -2.39 -5.00 21.91
CA ASN A 25 -2.15 -6.00 22.94
C ASN A 25 -1.63 -7.30 22.33
N PHE A 26 -2.17 -7.72 21.18
CA PHE A 26 -1.74 -8.94 20.52
C PHE A 26 -0.26 -8.88 20.10
N ILE A 27 0.18 -7.83 19.42
CA ILE A 27 1.58 -7.73 18.97
C ILE A 27 2.54 -7.65 20.17
N THR A 28 2.15 -6.96 21.23
CA THR A 28 2.94 -6.84 22.46
C THR A 28 3.06 -8.18 23.20
N GLU A 29 1.96 -8.91 23.35
CA GLU A 29 1.93 -10.18 24.09
C GLU A 29 2.50 -11.36 23.29
N LYS A 30 2.23 -11.42 21.98
CA LYS A 30 2.61 -12.55 21.13
C LYS A 30 3.93 -12.37 20.42
N GLN A 31 4.44 -11.14 20.34
CA GLN A 31 5.68 -10.81 19.63
C GLN A 31 5.67 -11.36 18.19
N LYS A 32 4.53 -11.25 17.50
CA LYS A 32 4.34 -11.67 16.11
C LYS A 32 3.89 -10.49 15.26
N SER A 33 4.46 -10.34 14.08
CA SER A 33 4.02 -9.33 13.12
C SER A 33 2.57 -9.56 12.70
N ILE A 34 1.89 -8.48 12.36
CA ILE A 34 0.47 -8.49 11.98
C ILE A 34 0.32 -7.94 10.58
N ILE A 35 -0.54 -8.57 9.77
CA ILE A 35 -1.11 -7.95 8.57
C ILE A 35 -2.55 -7.62 8.89
N PHE A 36 -2.90 -6.35 8.96
CA PHE A 36 -4.29 -5.90 9.08
C PHE A 36 -4.84 -5.57 7.69
N VAL A 37 -5.89 -6.29 7.29
CA VAL A 37 -6.59 -6.13 6.02
C VAL A 37 -7.91 -5.40 6.25
N ALA A 38 -7.94 -4.13 5.89
CA ALA A 38 -9.15 -3.32 5.88
C ALA A 38 -10.02 -3.65 4.66
N ARG A 39 -11.35 -3.56 4.83
CA ARG A 39 -12.29 -3.65 3.70
C ARG A 39 -12.17 -2.51 2.68
N ASP A 40 -11.73 -1.33 3.12
CA ASP A 40 -11.58 -0.11 2.30
C ASP A 40 -10.57 0.89 2.91
N ASP A 41 -10.21 1.95 2.18
CA ASP A 41 -9.22 2.95 2.61
C ASP A 41 -9.70 3.77 3.82
N LYS A 42 -11.01 4.05 3.91
CA LYS A 42 -11.58 4.80 5.04
C LYS A 42 -11.41 4.03 6.34
N ARG A 43 -11.64 2.72 6.29
CA ARG A 43 -11.45 1.80 7.40
C ARG A 43 -9.96 1.65 7.75
N LEU A 44 -9.08 1.61 6.76
CA LEU A 44 -7.64 1.58 6.96
C LEU A 44 -7.14 2.82 7.73
N ASP A 45 -7.57 4.02 7.30
CA ASP A 45 -7.21 5.28 7.95
C ASP A 45 -7.72 5.35 9.40
N LEU A 46 -8.93 4.83 9.66
CA LEU A 46 -9.46 4.74 11.03
C LEU A 46 -8.62 3.80 11.91
N MET A 47 -8.23 2.63 11.40
CA MET A 47 -7.34 1.72 12.13
C MET A 47 -5.99 2.38 12.41
N ARG A 48 -5.38 3.02 11.41
CA ARG A 48 -4.10 3.73 11.53
C ARG A 48 -4.14 4.79 12.63
N LYS A 49 -5.15 5.66 12.62
CA LYS A 49 -5.35 6.72 13.64
C LYS A 49 -5.57 6.13 15.03
N SER A 50 -6.35 5.05 15.13
CA SER A 50 -6.65 4.39 16.40
C SER A 50 -5.43 3.68 16.96
N LEU A 51 -4.64 3.01 16.12
CA LEU A 51 -3.40 2.34 16.54
C LEU A 51 -2.36 3.35 17.00
N TRP A 52 -2.23 4.49 16.30
CA TRP A 52 -1.37 5.59 16.75
C TRP A 52 -1.78 6.13 18.12
N PHE A 53 -3.09 6.23 18.39
CA PHE A 53 -3.59 6.65 19.70
C PHE A 53 -3.25 5.66 20.83
N PHE A 54 -3.47 4.36 20.61
CA PHE A 54 -3.23 3.35 21.65
C PHE A 54 -1.76 2.97 21.81
N SER A 55 -0.97 3.03 20.72
CA SER A 55 0.39 2.51 20.69
C SER A 55 1.25 3.19 19.64
N PRO A 56 1.65 4.45 19.89
CA PRO A 56 2.40 5.27 18.93
C PRO A 56 3.81 4.73 18.63
N ASN A 57 4.33 3.82 19.47
CA ASN A 57 5.69 3.29 19.36
C ASN A 57 5.76 1.96 18.58
N ILE A 58 4.62 1.38 18.20
CA ILE A 58 4.62 0.16 17.38
C ILE A 58 5.07 0.55 15.97
N PRO A 59 6.05 -0.15 15.37
CA PRO A 59 6.40 0.07 13.97
C PRO A 59 5.23 -0.31 13.07
N VAL A 60 4.72 0.67 12.31
CA VAL A 60 3.61 0.50 11.38
C VAL A 60 4.10 0.77 9.97
N LEU A 61 3.81 -0.15 9.05
CA LEU A 61 4.00 0.05 7.61
C LEU A 61 2.64 0.16 6.93
N ASN A 62 2.54 1.05 5.95
CA ASN A 62 1.31 1.26 5.18
C ASN A 62 1.52 0.75 3.76
N PHE A 63 0.77 -0.27 3.37
CA PHE A 63 0.75 -0.80 2.02
C PHE A 63 -0.60 -0.49 1.35
N PRO A 64 -0.74 0.68 0.72
CA PRO A 64 -2.01 1.09 0.12
C PRO A 64 -2.31 0.28 -1.15
N SER A 65 -3.59 0.23 -1.53
CA SER A 65 -3.97 -0.18 -2.90
C SER A 65 -3.62 0.90 -3.90
N TRP A 66 -3.48 0.50 -5.18
CA TRP A 66 -3.49 1.48 -6.26
C TRP A 66 -4.79 2.30 -6.23
N ASP A 67 -4.66 3.56 -6.60
CA ASP A 67 -5.75 4.54 -6.70
C ASP A 67 -6.31 4.69 -8.12
N CYS A 68 -5.81 3.88 -9.06
CA CYS A 68 -6.41 3.66 -10.37
C CYS A 68 -7.27 2.38 -10.39
N LEU A 69 -8.19 2.30 -11.35
CA LEU A 69 -9.03 1.12 -11.53
C LEU A 69 -8.26 -0.02 -12.25
N PRO A 70 -8.69 -1.28 -12.12
CA PRO A 70 -8.17 -2.34 -12.97
C PRO A 70 -8.34 -1.99 -14.46
N TYR A 71 -7.29 -2.23 -15.25
CA TYR A 71 -7.27 -1.94 -16.69
C TYR A 71 -7.51 -0.47 -17.05
N ASP A 72 -7.03 0.45 -16.22
CA ASP A 72 -7.02 1.87 -16.50
C ASP A 72 -5.86 2.23 -17.46
N ARG A 73 -5.96 3.40 -18.10
CA ARG A 73 -4.88 3.97 -18.95
C ARG A 73 -4.01 4.95 -18.17
N VAL A 74 -4.26 5.10 -16.87
CA VAL A 74 -3.51 5.97 -15.96
C VAL A 74 -2.64 5.12 -15.03
N SER A 75 -1.45 5.62 -14.75
CA SER A 75 -0.58 5.01 -13.73
C SER A 75 -1.13 5.35 -12.34
N PRO A 76 -0.87 4.52 -11.30
CA PRO A 76 -1.09 4.94 -9.92
C PRO A 76 -0.33 6.24 -9.61
N ASN A 77 -0.84 7.05 -8.68
CA ASN A 77 -0.16 8.28 -8.30
C ASN A 77 1.21 7.99 -7.67
N ALA A 78 2.17 8.90 -7.88
CA ALA A 78 3.55 8.74 -7.43
C ALA A 78 3.66 8.48 -5.91
N ASP A 79 2.84 9.15 -5.10
CA ASP A 79 2.78 8.94 -3.65
C ASP A 79 2.34 7.51 -3.28
N VAL A 80 1.37 6.95 -4.01
CA VAL A 80 0.87 5.58 -3.79
C VAL A 80 1.94 4.56 -4.19
N SER A 81 2.54 4.71 -5.38
CA SER A 81 3.65 3.86 -5.83
C SER A 81 4.85 3.93 -4.88
N SER A 82 5.19 5.14 -4.43
CA SER A 82 6.26 5.40 -3.48
C SER A 82 6.02 4.71 -2.14
N ALA A 83 4.83 4.87 -1.55
CA ALA A 83 4.47 4.23 -0.29
C ALA A 83 4.52 2.70 -0.37
N ARG A 84 4.04 2.14 -1.49
CA ARG A 84 4.10 0.70 -1.76
C ARG A 84 5.54 0.22 -1.87
N MET A 85 6.36 0.85 -2.72
CA MET A 85 7.75 0.45 -2.91
C MET A 85 8.60 0.62 -1.65
N ALA A 86 8.38 1.67 -0.87
CA ALA A 86 9.02 1.84 0.43
C ALA A 86 8.67 0.70 1.39
N THR A 87 7.42 0.29 1.41
CA THR A 87 6.97 -0.85 2.23
C THR A 87 7.61 -2.16 1.76
N LEU A 88 7.65 -2.42 0.45
CA LEU A 88 8.32 -3.61 -0.07
C LEU A 88 9.83 -3.61 0.22
N ALA A 89 10.49 -2.46 0.13
CA ALA A 89 11.91 -2.32 0.48
C ALA A 89 12.16 -2.57 1.97
N ALA A 90 11.30 -2.06 2.84
CA ALA A 90 11.37 -2.32 4.27
C ALA A 90 11.13 -3.81 4.58
N LEU A 91 10.11 -4.43 3.98
CA LEU A 91 9.83 -5.86 4.12
C LEU A 91 10.99 -6.74 3.64
N SER A 92 11.62 -6.36 2.54
CA SER A 92 12.78 -7.05 1.97
C SER A 92 14.02 -6.97 2.88
N SER A 93 14.22 -5.82 3.54
CA SER A 93 15.31 -5.60 4.50
C SER A 93 15.12 -6.36 5.81
N GLY A 94 13.87 -6.67 6.16
CA GLY A 94 13.50 -7.34 7.40
C GLY A 94 13.45 -6.41 8.61
N PHE A 95 13.03 -6.95 9.76
CA PHE A 95 12.84 -6.21 11.01
C PHE A 95 13.36 -7.01 12.20
N GLU A 96 13.96 -6.31 13.15
CA GLU A 96 14.41 -6.89 14.43
C GLU A 96 13.24 -7.08 15.42
N ALA A 97 12.18 -6.29 15.26
CA ALA A 97 10.98 -6.34 16.09
C ALA A 97 9.73 -6.63 15.25
N PRO A 98 8.67 -7.20 15.86
CA PRO A 98 7.37 -7.34 15.22
C PRO A 98 6.82 -6.01 14.71
N ILE A 99 6.19 -6.04 13.53
CA ILE A 99 5.59 -4.88 12.89
C ILE A 99 4.08 -5.06 12.68
N VAL A 100 3.38 -3.96 12.42
CA VAL A 100 2.01 -3.99 11.90
C VAL A 100 2.02 -3.47 10.47
N LEU A 101 1.65 -4.33 9.52
CA LEU A 101 1.39 -3.96 8.14
C LEU A 101 -0.10 -3.62 7.99
N LEU A 102 -0.41 -2.35 7.74
CA LEU A 102 -1.75 -1.88 7.42
C LEU A 102 -1.95 -1.91 5.91
N THR A 103 -2.97 -2.63 5.44
CA THR A 103 -3.28 -2.79 4.02
C THR A 103 -4.80 -2.92 3.77
N THR A 104 -5.22 -2.90 2.52
CA THR A 104 -6.62 -3.10 2.11
C THR A 104 -6.82 -4.43 1.38
N LEU A 105 -8.07 -4.87 1.29
CA LEU A 105 -8.44 -6.01 0.45
C LEU A 105 -7.93 -5.85 -0.99
N ASN A 106 -8.09 -4.66 -1.57
CA ASN A 106 -7.68 -4.36 -2.93
C ASN A 106 -6.17 -4.55 -3.14
N ALA A 107 -5.37 -4.20 -2.13
CA ALA A 107 -3.92 -4.28 -2.18
C ALA A 107 -3.41 -5.72 -1.99
N ILE A 108 -4.04 -6.51 -1.11
CA ILE A 108 -3.61 -7.90 -0.88
C ILE A 108 -3.96 -8.85 -2.03
N THR A 109 -4.94 -8.50 -2.87
CA THR A 109 -5.37 -9.33 -4.01
C THR A 109 -4.86 -8.83 -5.34
N GLN A 110 -3.86 -7.95 -5.31
CA GLN A 110 -3.05 -7.60 -6.46
C GLN A 110 -1.68 -8.26 -6.29
N TYR A 111 -1.24 -8.99 -7.32
CA TYR A 111 0.11 -9.55 -7.36
C TYR A 111 1.14 -8.43 -7.45
N ILE A 112 2.29 -8.62 -6.80
CA ILE A 112 3.38 -7.67 -6.69
C ILE A 112 4.71 -8.26 -7.14
N PRO A 113 5.72 -7.42 -7.42
CA PRO A 113 7.05 -7.91 -7.76
C PRO A 113 7.61 -8.83 -6.68
N ASN A 114 8.37 -9.83 -7.13
CA ASN A 114 9.07 -10.73 -6.22
C ASN A 114 10.03 -9.95 -5.31
N ARG A 115 10.13 -10.30 -4.03
CA ARG A 115 11.01 -9.65 -3.04
C ARG A 115 12.47 -9.52 -3.46
N THR A 116 12.95 -10.46 -4.29
CA THR A 116 14.32 -10.47 -4.81
C THR A 116 14.57 -9.31 -5.76
N ILE A 117 13.54 -8.86 -6.46
CA ILE A 117 13.61 -7.71 -7.35
C ILE A 117 13.90 -6.44 -6.54
N VAL A 118 13.29 -6.32 -5.36
CA VAL A 118 13.50 -5.16 -4.49
C VAL A 118 14.87 -5.23 -3.80
N SER A 119 15.26 -6.39 -3.26
CA SER A 119 16.56 -6.56 -2.58
C SER A 119 17.76 -6.37 -3.50
N ASN A 120 17.65 -6.81 -4.76
CA ASN A 120 18.78 -6.84 -5.69
C ASN A 120 18.99 -5.52 -6.44
N ASN A 121 18.04 -4.59 -6.34
CA ASN A 121 18.05 -3.33 -7.08
C ASN A 121 18.10 -2.11 -6.14
N SER A 122 18.91 -2.18 -5.09
CA SER A 122 19.27 -1.00 -4.30
C SER A 122 20.52 -0.31 -4.82
N PHE A 123 20.62 1.00 -4.63
CA PHE A 123 21.84 1.76 -4.87
C PHE A 123 22.26 2.45 -3.57
N VAL A 124 23.52 2.31 -3.17
CA VAL A 124 24.04 2.92 -1.94
C VAL A 124 25.05 4.02 -2.29
N ALA A 125 24.86 5.19 -1.68
CA ALA A 125 25.79 6.31 -1.73
C ALA A 125 26.28 6.63 -0.31
N ILE A 126 27.59 6.82 -0.13
CA ILE A 126 28.22 7.07 1.18
C ILE A 126 29.08 8.32 1.05
N VAL A 127 28.95 9.25 1.99
CA VAL A 127 29.76 10.47 2.04
C VAL A 127 31.24 10.12 2.18
N GLY A 128 32.10 10.83 1.45
CA GLY A 128 33.54 10.56 1.34
C GLY A 128 33.90 9.39 0.41
N ARG A 129 32.94 8.89 -0.39
CA ARG A 129 33.19 7.87 -1.43
C ARG A 129 32.89 8.41 -2.81
N THR A 130 33.57 7.85 -3.81
CA THR A 130 33.35 8.15 -5.22
C THR A 130 32.03 7.56 -5.72
N ILE A 131 31.25 8.35 -6.46
CA ILE A 131 30.00 7.96 -7.11
C ILE A 131 30.15 8.05 -8.61
N ASN A 132 29.85 6.96 -9.31
CA ASN A 132 29.73 6.98 -10.76
C ASN A 132 28.37 7.55 -11.17
N VAL A 133 28.34 8.85 -11.49
CA VAL A 133 27.11 9.57 -11.89
C VAL A 133 26.41 8.95 -13.09
N LYS A 134 27.15 8.31 -14.02
CA LYS A 134 26.55 7.65 -15.20
C LYS A 134 25.79 6.40 -14.79
N GLU A 135 26.36 5.60 -13.88
CA GLU A 135 25.69 4.42 -13.33
C GLU A 135 24.47 4.82 -12.50
N LEU A 136 24.59 5.85 -11.66
CA LEU A 136 23.46 6.38 -10.89
C LEU A 136 22.32 6.86 -11.79
N ARG A 137 22.62 7.59 -12.86
CA ARG A 137 21.60 7.99 -13.84
C ARG A 137 20.95 6.79 -14.52
N SER A 138 21.75 5.78 -14.91
CA SER A 138 21.22 4.55 -15.48
C SER A 138 20.32 3.81 -14.49
N TYR A 139 20.70 3.79 -13.21
CA TYR A 139 19.91 3.20 -12.13
C TYR A 139 18.56 3.90 -12.01
N PHE A 140 18.55 5.24 -11.89
CA PHE A 140 17.31 6.02 -11.81
C PHE A 140 16.36 5.74 -12.97
N SER A 141 16.87 5.73 -14.21
CA SER A 141 16.05 5.42 -15.39
C SER A 141 15.44 4.02 -15.33
N LYS A 142 16.22 3.00 -14.94
CA LYS A 142 15.75 1.60 -14.89
C LYS A 142 14.76 1.36 -13.76
N MET A 143 14.93 2.06 -12.64
CA MET A 143 14.14 1.90 -11.43
C MET A 143 12.88 2.79 -11.36
N GLY A 144 12.55 3.46 -12.47
CA GLY A 144 11.30 4.18 -12.65
C GLY A 144 11.31 5.63 -12.19
N PHE A 145 12.47 6.17 -11.80
CA PHE A 145 12.63 7.59 -11.47
C PHE A 145 12.53 8.46 -12.72
N VAL A 146 12.00 9.68 -12.55
CA VAL A 146 11.76 10.63 -13.63
C VAL A 146 12.71 11.81 -13.49
N GLN A 147 13.41 12.14 -14.58
CA GLN A 147 14.28 13.31 -14.58
C GLN A 147 13.44 14.57 -14.72
N THR A 148 13.54 15.47 -13.74
CA THR A 148 12.82 16.75 -13.73
C THR A 148 13.79 17.92 -13.55
N PRO A 149 13.38 19.15 -13.92
CA PRO A 149 14.18 20.35 -13.62
C PRO A 149 14.29 20.65 -12.12
N THR A 150 13.24 20.31 -11.37
CA THR A 150 13.11 20.54 -9.92
C THR A 150 12.42 19.33 -9.30
N VAL A 151 13.02 18.81 -8.24
CA VAL A 151 12.48 17.67 -7.48
C VAL A 151 11.36 18.15 -6.57
N THR A 152 10.15 17.64 -6.80
CA THR A 152 8.94 18.02 -6.06
C THR A 152 8.16 16.83 -5.53
N GLU A 153 8.18 15.70 -6.24
CA GLU A 153 7.37 14.51 -5.91
C GLU A 153 8.26 13.26 -5.75
N PRO A 154 7.83 12.25 -4.98
CA PRO A 154 8.54 10.97 -4.91
C PRO A 154 8.80 10.37 -6.30
N GLY A 155 10.02 9.91 -6.54
CA GLY A 155 10.46 9.40 -7.85
C GLY A 155 11.06 10.45 -8.76
N ASP A 156 11.02 11.74 -8.42
CA ASP A 156 11.76 12.76 -9.16
C ASP A 156 13.26 12.70 -8.89
N TYR A 157 14.06 13.06 -9.89
CA TYR A 157 15.47 13.41 -9.70
C TYR A 157 15.92 14.51 -10.65
N ALA A 158 16.92 15.29 -10.22
CA ALA A 158 17.55 16.34 -11.01
C ALA A 158 19.07 16.29 -10.85
N ILE A 159 19.81 16.42 -11.96
CA ILE A 159 21.28 16.47 -11.95
C ILE A 159 21.72 17.82 -12.53
N ARG A 160 22.42 18.62 -11.72
CA ARG A 160 22.83 19.99 -12.03
C ARG A 160 24.30 20.18 -11.68
N GLY A 161 25.19 19.92 -12.64
CA GLY A 161 26.64 19.93 -12.38
C GLY A 161 27.01 18.88 -11.34
N GLY A 162 27.62 19.30 -10.23
CA GLY A 162 27.95 18.44 -9.10
C GLY A 162 26.78 18.16 -8.14
N ILE A 163 25.61 18.76 -8.34
CA ILE A 163 24.46 18.58 -7.44
C ILE A 163 23.50 17.55 -8.01
N ILE A 164 23.10 16.59 -7.19
CA ILE A 164 22.07 15.60 -7.52
C ILE A 164 20.97 15.67 -6.46
N ASP A 165 19.78 16.08 -6.89
CA ASP A 165 18.57 16.00 -6.07
C ASP A 165 17.78 14.75 -6.46
N VAL A 166 17.22 14.06 -5.49
CA VAL A 166 16.40 12.87 -5.72
C VAL A 166 15.38 12.72 -4.60
N PHE A 167 14.16 12.33 -4.96
CA PHE A 167 13.12 12.01 -3.99
C PHE A 167 12.95 10.49 -3.91
N PRO A 168 13.58 9.81 -2.92
CA PRO A 168 13.44 8.37 -2.73
C PRO A 168 12.01 7.99 -2.32
N PRO A 169 11.62 6.70 -2.46
CA PRO A 169 10.32 6.26 -1.99
C PRO A 169 10.23 6.31 -0.46
N GLY A 170 9.02 6.53 0.06
CA GLY A 170 8.70 6.53 1.49
C GLY A 170 8.71 7.90 2.15
N GLU A 171 8.63 7.91 3.49
CA GLU A 171 8.37 9.13 4.27
C GLU A 171 9.64 9.95 4.59
N SER A 172 10.79 9.52 4.11
CA SER A 172 12.07 10.13 4.48
C SER A 172 12.32 11.48 3.79
N GLY A 173 11.57 11.81 2.74
CA GLY A 173 11.72 13.07 2.00
C GLY A 173 12.92 13.11 1.04
N PRO A 174 13.04 14.18 0.24
CA PRO A 174 14.05 14.28 -0.81
C PRO A 174 15.44 14.58 -0.26
N VAL A 175 16.45 14.14 -1.01
CA VAL A 175 17.86 14.22 -0.65
C VAL A 175 18.63 14.98 -1.74
N ARG A 176 19.50 15.88 -1.29
CA ARG A 176 20.50 16.58 -2.11
C ARG A 176 21.88 15.99 -1.82
N MET A 177 22.55 15.55 -2.88
CA MET A 177 23.94 15.09 -2.88
C MET A 177 24.79 16.16 -3.58
N ASP A 178 25.82 16.66 -2.90
CA ASP A 178 26.81 17.55 -3.50
C ASP A 178 28.10 16.77 -3.78
N LEU A 179 28.52 16.80 -5.04
CA LEU A 179 29.71 16.13 -5.55
C LEU A 179 30.83 17.15 -5.83
N PHE A 180 32.05 16.78 -5.45
CA PHE A 180 33.27 17.44 -5.90
C PHE A 180 34.04 16.50 -6.84
N GLY A 181 33.97 16.77 -8.14
CA GLY A 181 34.42 15.80 -9.14
C GLY A 181 33.51 14.57 -9.14
N ASP A 182 34.04 13.42 -8.75
CA ASP A 182 33.31 12.16 -8.57
C ASP A 182 33.11 11.78 -7.09
N GLU A 183 33.62 12.55 -6.13
CA GLU A 183 33.47 12.27 -4.69
C GLU A 183 32.17 12.88 -4.13
N LEU A 184 31.44 12.11 -3.33
CA LEU A 184 30.31 12.62 -2.54
C LEU A 184 30.80 13.38 -1.31
N GLU A 185 30.80 14.70 -1.40
CA GLU A 185 31.28 15.58 -0.32
C GLU A 185 30.23 15.72 0.79
N SER A 186 28.95 15.84 0.43
CA SER A 186 27.87 15.89 1.43
C SER A 186 26.55 15.37 0.88
N ALA A 187 25.72 14.87 1.80
CA ALA A 187 24.35 14.46 1.54
C ALA A 187 23.42 15.06 2.59
N ARG A 188 22.26 15.57 2.18
CA ARG A 188 21.31 16.19 3.11
C ARG A 188 19.87 16.07 2.66
N ARG A 189 18.95 15.88 3.59
CA ARG A 189 17.52 16.02 3.34
C ARG A 189 17.15 17.47 3.15
N PHE A 190 16.16 17.74 2.30
CA PHE A 190 15.61 19.07 2.12
C PHE A 190 14.08 19.05 2.07
N ASP A 191 13.47 20.19 2.37
CA ASP A 191 12.02 20.37 2.23
C ASP A 191 11.68 20.61 0.75
N PRO A 192 10.79 19.82 0.12
CA PRO A 192 10.52 19.91 -1.32
C PRO A 192 9.86 21.24 -1.72
N VAL A 193 9.19 21.93 -0.80
CA VAL A 193 8.48 23.20 -1.06
C VAL A 193 9.42 24.39 -0.93
N THR A 194 10.16 24.47 0.17
CA THR A 194 11.05 25.60 0.48
C THR A 194 12.46 25.43 -0.08
N GLN A 195 12.82 24.20 -0.49
CA GLN A 195 14.14 23.81 -1.00
C GLN A 195 15.28 24.04 0.00
N ARG A 196 14.96 24.03 1.31
CA ARG A 196 15.91 24.25 2.40
C ARG A 196 16.32 22.93 3.06
N THR A 197 17.58 22.86 3.48
CA THR A 197 18.12 21.71 4.22
C THR A 197 17.42 21.51 5.56
N VAL A 198 17.15 20.24 5.87
CA VAL A 198 16.51 19.79 7.11
C VAL A 198 17.48 18.99 7.97
N GLU A 199 18.21 18.06 7.37
CA GLU A 199 19.03 17.07 8.08
C GLU A 199 20.24 16.66 7.22
N ASN A 200 21.42 16.42 7.82
CA ASN A 200 22.58 15.88 7.12
C ASN A 200 22.60 14.34 7.18
N LEU A 201 23.09 13.70 6.13
CA LEU A 201 23.15 12.24 6.00
C LEU A 201 24.58 11.79 5.70
N ASP A 202 25.02 10.70 6.32
CA ASP A 202 26.33 10.07 6.02
C ASP A 202 26.22 8.96 4.96
N ARG A 203 25.03 8.38 4.81
CA ARG A 203 24.71 7.30 3.88
C ARG A 203 23.30 7.46 3.35
N ILE A 204 23.11 7.17 2.06
CA ILE A 204 21.83 7.14 1.39
C ILE A 204 21.68 5.78 0.71
N GLU A 205 20.47 5.24 0.75
CA GLU A 205 20.10 4.05 0.01
C GLU A 205 18.86 4.34 -0.82
N PHE A 206 18.94 4.08 -2.12
CA PHE A 206 17.83 4.18 -3.04
C PHE A 206 17.26 2.80 -3.27
N ALA A 207 15.96 2.68 -3.09
CA ALA A 207 15.17 1.55 -3.56
C ALA A 207 14.42 1.95 -4.85
N PRO A 208 13.93 0.97 -5.64
CA PRO A 208 13.14 1.30 -6.82
C PRO A 208 11.86 2.06 -6.45
N VAL A 209 11.40 2.95 -7.33
CA VAL A 209 10.18 3.76 -7.13
C VAL A 209 8.99 3.25 -7.95
N SER A 210 9.23 2.25 -8.80
CA SER A 210 8.20 1.59 -9.59
C SER A 210 8.18 0.09 -9.30
N GLU A 211 6.97 -0.46 -9.28
CA GLU A 211 6.73 -1.91 -9.28
C GLU A 211 7.09 -2.54 -10.63
N VAL A 212 7.43 -1.76 -11.66
CA VAL A 212 7.90 -2.26 -12.97
C VAL A 212 9.27 -1.70 -13.30
N ILE A 213 10.24 -2.60 -13.41
CA ILE A 213 11.62 -2.28 -13.78
C ILE A 213 11.77 -2.27 -15.31
N LEU A 214 12.51 -1.28 -15.82
CA LEU A 214 12.79 -1.08 -17.24
C LEU A 214 14.27 -1.31 -17.56
N ASP A 215 14.81 -2.44 -17.11
CA ASP A 215 16.11 -2.93 -17.55
C ASP A 215 15.99 -3.80 -18.81
N ASP A 216 17.12 -4.15 -19.43
CA ASP A 216 17.12 -4.92 -20.67
C ASP A 216 16.47 -6.30 -20.52
N VAL A 217 16.54 -6.90 -19.33
CA VAL A 217 15.97 -8.23 -19.06
C VAL A 217 14.45 -8.14 -18.99
N SER A 218 13.91 -7.20 -18.21
CA SER A 218 12.48 -6.95 -18.07
C SER A 218 11.85 -6.45 -19.37
N ILE A 219 12.53 -5.58 -20.12
CA ILE A 219 12.05 -5.12 -21.43
C ILE A 219 11.97 -6.29 -22.42
N ASN A 220 13.01 -7.13 -22.50
CA ASN A 220 12.97 -8.29 -23.39
C ASN A 220 11.88 -9.30 -22.99
N ARG A 221 11.70 -9.51 -21.68
CA ARG A 221 10.63 -10.37 -21.14
C ARG A 221 9.25 -9.83 -21.52
N PHE A 222 9.00 -8.55 -21.31
CA PHE A 222 7.77 -7.88 -21.71
C PHE A 222 7.53 -8.07 -23.21
N ARG A 223 8.54 -7.76 -24.04
CA ARG A 223 8.43 -7.85 -25.50
C ARG A 223 8.07 -9.25 -25.98
N ASN A 224 8.62 -10.29 -25.34
CA ASN A 224 8.35 -11.68 -25.69
C ASN A 224 6.95 -12.11 -25.24
N ASN A 225 6.57 -11.84 -23.98
CA ASN A 225 5.26 -12.18 -23.43
C ASN A 225 4.13 -11.45 -24.17
N TYR A 226 4.32 -10.16 -24.44
CA TYR A 226 3.34 -9.34 -25.15
C TYR A 226 3.11 -9.84 -26.58
N ARG A 227 4.17 -10.18 -27.32
CA ARG A 227 4.05 -10.74 -28.68
C ARG A 227 3.45 -12.14 -28.69
N LYS A 228 3.73 -12.94 -27.66
CA LYS A 228 3.17 -14.29 -27.52
C LYS A 228 1.65 -14.23 -27.33
N GLU A 229 1.14 -13.30 -26.53
CA GLU A 229 -0.30 -13.18 -26.27
C GLU A 229 -1.03 -12.45 -27.39
N PHE A 230 -0.49 -11.33 -27.88
CA PHE A 230 -1.20 -10.42 -28.78
C PHE A 230 -0.73 -10.44 -30.24
N GLY A 231 0.27 -11.27 -30.57
CA GLY A 231 0.89 -11.34 -31.90
C GLY A 231 1.90 -10.21 -32.16
N SER A 232 2.31 -10.06 -33.42
CA SER A 232 3.24 -9.00 -33.81
C SER A 232 2.67 -7.62 -33.46
N ALA A 233 3.34 -6.89 -32.57
CA ALA A 233 3.04 -5.48 -32.32
C ALA A 233 3.20 -4.71 -33.65
N GLY A 234 2.11 -4.13 -34.15
CA GLY A 234 2.14 -3.26 -35.32
C GLY A 234 2.80 -1.90 -35.00
N LEU A 235 2.92 -1.06 -36.03
CA LEU A 235 3.43 0.32 -35.90
C LEU A 235 2.51 1.27 -35.11
N ASP A 236 1.32 0.80 -34.70
CA ASP A 236 0.30 1.58 -33.97
C ASP A 236 0.13 1.07 -32.52
N ASP A 237 1.24 0.76 -31.83
CA ASP A 237 1.23 0.30 -30.43
C ASP A 237 2.14 1.17 -29.55
N PRO A 238 1.67 2.35 -29.09
CA PRO A 238 2.50 3.31 -28.35
C PRO A 238 3.05 2.76 -27.03
N LEU A 239 2.32 1.85 -26.38
CA LEU A 239 2.78 1.17 -25.18
C LEU A 239 3.99 0.29 -25.51
N TYR A 240 3.85 -0.58 -26.51
CA TYR A 240 4.90 -1.49 -26.91
C TYR A 240 6.17 -0.74 -27.36
N GLU A 241 6.00 0.33 -28.13
CA GLU A 241 7.10 1.17 -28.60
C GLU A 241 7.81 1.91 -27.46
N ALA A 242 7.05 2.51 -26.55
CA ALA A 242 7.62 3.21 -25.39
C ALA A 242 8.44 2.26 -24.53
N VAL A 243 7.87 1.12 -24.15
CA VAL A 243 8.56 0.11 -23.32
C VAL A 243 9.78 -0.47 -24.04
N SER A 244 9.67 -0.76 -25.34
CA SER A 244 10.80 -1.26 -26.14
C SER A 244 11.96 -0.26 -26.22
N ALA A 245 11.68 1.03 -26.09
CA ALA A 245 12.66 2.10 -26.00
C ALA A 245 13.12 2.41 -24.56
N GLY A 246 12.71 1.61 -23.57
CA GLY A 246 13.02 1.83 -22.15
C GLY A 246 12.35 3.05 -21.55
N ARG A 247 11.22 3.49 -22.13
CA ARG A 247 10.44 4.65 -21.66
C ARG A 247 9.15 4.20 -20.98
N LYS A 248 8.75 4.92 -19.94
CA LYS A 248 7.44 4.74 -19.29
C LYS A 248 6.32 5.13 -20.25
N HIS A 249 5.20 4.42 -20.14
CA HIS A 249 3.92 4.77 -20.76
C HIS A 249 2.87 4.81 -19.67
N GLN A 250 1.91 5.73 -19.73
CA GLN A 250 0.90 5.84 -18.68
C GLN A 250 0.07 4.54 -18.58
N GLY A 251 -0.04 4.01 -17.35
CA GLY A 251 -0.77 2.76 -17.06
C GLY A 251 -0.04 1.47 -17.47
N TYR A 252 1.23 1.53 -17.90
CA TYR A 252 1.98 0.32 -18.28
C TYR A 252 2.14 -0.68 -17.12
N GLU A 253 1.96 -0.23 -15.88
CA GLU A 253 1.96 -1.05 -14.68
C GLU A 253 0.89 -2.15 -14.71
N HIS A 254 -0.20 -1.97 -15.44
CA HIS A 254 -1.22 -3.03 -15.64
C HIS A 254 -0.70 -4.25 -16.44
N TRP A 255 0.50 -4.17 -17.01
CA TRP A 255 1.20 -5.31 -17.62
C TRP A 255 2.36 -5.83 -16.77
N ALA A 256 2.48 -5.43 -15.49
CA ALA A 256 3.56 -5.83 -14.59
C ALA A 256 3.93 -7.34 -14.66
N PRO A 257 2.98 -8.31 -14.72
CA PRO A 257 3.31 -9.73 -14.84
C PRO A 257 4.16 -10.09 -16.07
N TYR A 258 4.15 -9.27 -17.12
CA TYR A 258 4.98 -9.50 -18.32
C TYR A 258 6.42 -9.03 -18.15
N PHE A 259 6.72 -8.20 -17.15
CA PHE A 259 8.07 -7.68 -16.88
C PHE A 259 8.89 -8.54 -15.92
N HIS A 260 8.23 -9.43 -15.17
CA HIS A 260 8.82 -10.13 -14.03
C HIS A 260 8.88 -11.66 -14.22
N ASP A 261 9.83 -12.31 -13.55
CA ASP A 261 9.92 -13.78 -13.51
C ASP A 261 9.08 -14.38 -12.39
N GLY A 262 7.76 -14.26 -12.57
CA GLY A 262 6.82 -14.56 -11.52
C GLY A 262 6.55 -13.35 -10.62
N MET A 263 5.37 -13.40 -10.01
CA MET A 263 4.87 -12.40 -9.10
C MET A 263 4.58 -13.08 -7.75
N GLU A 264 4.62 -12.29 -6.69
CA GLU A 264 4.32 -12.73 -5.32
C GLU A 264 3.09 -11.98 -4.80
N THR A 265 2.56 -12.41 -3.66
CA THR A 265 1.58 -11.68 -2.87
C THR A 265 2.26 -11.02 -1.69
N ILE A 266 1.57 -10.06 -1.04
CA ILE A 266 2.09 -9.46 0.18
C ILE A 266 2.32 -10.49 1.31
N PHE A 267 1.60 -11.61 1.29
CA PHE A 267 1.76 -12.70 2.25
C PHE A 267 3.07 -13.46 2.07
N ASP A 268 3.64 -13.44 0.87
CA ASP A 268 4.94 -14.00 0.61
C ASP A 268 6.01 -13.10 1.25
N HIS A 269 5.89 -11.78 1.10
CA HIS A 269 6.81 -10.79 1.68
C HIS A 269 6.80 -10.77 3.22
N LEU A 270 5.71 -11.19 3.86
CA LEU A 270 5.62 -11.30 5.33
C LEU A 270 5.00 -12.64 5.78
N PRO A 271 5.71 -13.77 5.62
CA PRO A 271 5.10 -15.10 5.65
C PRO A 271 4.68 -15.57 7.04
N ASN A 272 5.30 -15.04 8.10
CA ASN A 272 5.08 -15.47 9.48
C ASN A 272 4.07 -14.59 10.24
N ALA A 273 3.47 -13.60 9.57
CA ALA A 273 2.53 -12.70 10.21
C ALA A 273 1.15 -13.34 10.46
N VAL A 274 0.49 -12.87 11.52
CA VAL A 274 -0.90 -13.19 11.82
C VAL A 274 -1.79 -12.21 11.08
N ILE A 275 -2.82 -12.72 10.41
CA ILE A 275 -3.71 -11.90 9.60
C ILE A 275 -4.90 -11.45 10.44
N PHE A 276 -5.08 -10.16 10.58
CA PHE A 276 -6.28 -9.55 11.14
C PHE A 276 -7.10 -8.97 10.00
N MET A 277 -8.41 -9.19 10.00
CA MET A 277 -9.27 -8.72 8.93
C MET A 277 -10.67 -8.39 9.43
N ASP A 278 -11.36 -7.52 8.71
CA ASP A 278 -12.78 -7.25 8.94
C ASP A 278 -13.64 -8.47 8.56
N GLU A 279 -14.88 -8.48 9.04
CA GLU A 279 -15.88 -9.44 8.56
C GLU A 279 -16.21 -9.24 7.06
N ASN A 280 -16.67 -10.30 6.41
CA ASN A 280 -17.14 -10.32 5.02
C ASN A 280 -16.11 -10.03 3.93
N ILE A 281 -14.80 -10.04 4.25
CA ILE A 281 -13.73 -9.82 3.27
C ILE A 281 -13.84 -10.76 2.06
N GLU A 282 -14.20 -12.03 2.26
CA GLU A 282 -14.36 -12.98 1.17
C GLU A 282 -15.48 -12.57 0.20
N ARG A 283 -16.62 -12.11 0.73
CA ARG A 283 -17.75 -11.66 -0.10
C ARG A 283 -17.41 -10.38 -0.86
N ILE A 284 -16.72 -9.44 -0.21
CA ILE A 284 -16.25 -8.21 -0.86
C ILE A 284 -15.25 -8.56 -1.96
N HIS A 285 -14.39 -9.56 -1.72
CA HIS A 285 -13.44 -10.05 -2.70
C HIS A 285 -14.13 -10.63 -3.92
N THR A 286 -15.13 -11.51 -3.75
CA THR A 286 -15.92 -12.05 -4.87
C THR A 286 -16.51 -10.93 -5.73
N SER A 287 -17.13 -9.92 -5.11
CA SER A 287 -17.68 -8.79 -5.86
C SER A 287 -16.62 -7.97 -6.59
N ARG A 288 -15.42 -7.82 -6.01
CA ARG A 288 -14.29 -7.15 -6.67
C ARG A 288 -13.79 -7.97 -7.86
N TRP A 289 -13.67 -9.29 -7.70
CA TRP A 289 -13.24 -10.21 -8.76
C TRP A 289 -14.20 -10.15 -9.95
N ASP A 290 -15.51 -10.19 -9.70
CA ASP A 290 -16.52 -10.04 -10.76
C ASP A 290 -16.34 -8.72 -11.52
N GLY A 291 -16.16 -7.60 -10.81
CA GLY A 291 -15.91 -6.30 -11.43
C GLY A 291 -14.60 -6.23 -12.24
N ILE A 292 -13.55 -6.95 -11.83
CA ILE A 292 -12.31 -7.05 -12.61
C ILE A 292 -12.56 -7.84 -13.91
N ASN A 293 -13.32 -8.93 -13.85
CA ASN A 293 -13.68 -9.71 -15.03
C ASN A 293 -14.55 -8.91 -16.00
N ASP A 294 -15.57 -8.20 -15.50
CA ASP A 294 -16.40 -7.33 -16.32
C ASP A 294 -15.56 -6.27 -17.06
N GLN A 295 -14.58 -5.67 -16.38
CA GLN A 295 -13.67 -4.71 -16.99
C GLN A 295 -12.79 -5.37 -18.06
N TYR A 296 -12.24 -6.56 -17.78
CA TYR A 296 -11.45 -7.34 -18.74
C TYR A 296 -12.26 -7.67 -20.01
N GLU A 297 -13.47 -8.20 -19.85
CA GLU A 297 -14.38 -8.55 -20.95
C GLU A 297 -14.72 -7.31 -21.80
N ALA A 298 -15.04 -6.18 -21.17
CA ALA A 298 -15.30 -4.93 -21.89
C ALA A 298 -14.11 -4.48 -22.75
N ARG A 299 -12.86 -4.66 -22.27
CA ARG A 299 -11.66 -4.33 -23.08
C ARG A 299 -11.44 -5.33 -24.20
N LEU A 300 -11.73 -6.62 -23.99
CA LEU A 300 -11.67 -7.64 -25.04
C LEU A 300 -12.70 -7.38 -26.15
N GLU A 301 -13.93 -7.04 -25.80
CA GLU A 301 -14.98 -6.70 -26.77
C GLU A 301 -14.57 -5.48 -27.60
N ALA A 302 -14.06 -4.44 -26.94
CA ALA A 302 -13.54 -3.25 -27.62
C ALA A 302 -12.37 -3.60 -28.57
N LEU A 303 -11.46 -4.49 -28.15
CA LEU A 303 -10.33 -4.97 -28.96
C LEU A 303 -10.79 -5.70 -30.24
N ASN A 304 -11.90 -6.43 -30.18
CA ASN A 304 -12.45 -7.19 -31.29
C ASN A 304 -13.40 -6.38 -32.19
N SER A 305 -13.74 -5.15 -31.81
CA SER A 305 -14.65 -4.30 -32.56
C SER A 305 -14.04 -3.79 -33.88
N LYS A 306 -14.87 -3.68 -34.94
CA LYS A 306 -14.43 -3.30 -36.31
C LYS A 306 -14.24 -1.78 -36.50
N ASN A 307 -14.83 -0.93 -35.65
CA ASN A 307 -14.77 0.53 -35.74
C ASN A 307 -13.71 1.10 -34.79
N ARG A 308 -12.43 0.97 -35.18
CA ARG A 308 -11.28 1.44 -34.38
C ARG A 308 -11.07 2.95 -34.56
N LEU A 309 -11.51 3.75 -33.59
CA LEU A 309 -11.27 5.20 -33.58
C LEU A 309 -10.12 5.61 -32.64
N GLU A 310 -9.72 4.75 -31.69
CA GLU A 310 -8.66 5.03 -30.71
C GLU A 310 -7.58 3.92 -30.68
N THR A 311 -6.41 4.24 -30.12
CA THR A 311 -5.39 3.25 -29.73
C THR A 311 -5.99 2.21 -28.79
N VAL A 312 -5.98 0.95 -29.24
CA VAL A 312 -6.73 -0.12 -28.60
C VAL A 312 -5.97 -0.67 -27.39
N TYR A 313 -6.63 -0.74 -26.23
CA TYR A 313 -6.07 -1.32 -25.01
C TYR A 313 -6.04 -2.86 -25.15
N LYS A 314 -4.88 -3.48 -24.89
CA LYS A 314 -4.72 -4.95 -24.96
C LYS A 314 -4.64 -5.54 -23.55
N PRO A 315 -5.75 -5.97 -22.95
CA PRO A 315 -5.77 -6.38 -21.55
C PRO A 315 -5.10 -7.73 -21.36
N ILE A 316 -4.32 -7.88 -20.28
CA ILE A 316 -3.86 -9.19 -19.82
C ILE A 316 -4.99 -9.91 -19.07
N LYS A 317 -4.90 -11.23 -18.98
CA LYS A 317 -5.88 -12.02 -18.22
C LYS A 317 -5.88 -11.64 -16.73
N PRO A 318 -7.05 -11.53 -16.08
CA PRO A 318 -7.17 -11.17 -14.66
C PRO A 318 -6.28 -11.99 -13.73
N GLU A 319 -6.23 -13.31 -13.93
CA GLU A 319 -5.52 -14.26 -13.07
C GLU A 319 -4.00 -14.07 -13.06
N LEU A 320 -3.46 -13.36 -14.05
CA LEU A 320 -2.04 -13.04 -14.11
C LEU A 320 -1.65 -11.92 -13.14
N PHE A 321 -2.60 -11.05 -12.76
CA PHE A 321 -2.30 -9.86 -11.97
C PHE A 321 -3.15 -9.68 -10.71
N TYR A 322 -4.29 -10.35 -10.64
CA TYR A 322 -5.18 -10.34 -9.50
C TYR A 322 -5.39 -11.76 -8.98
N VAL A 323 -5.45 -11.87 -7.66
CA VAL A 323 -5.71 -13.12 -6.94
C VAL A 323 -7.19 -13.46 -7.06
N SER A 324 -7.53 -14.67 -7.49
CA SER A 324 -8.92 -15.12 -7.57
C SER A 324 -9.50 -15.44 -6.18
N PRO A 325 -10.84 -15.54 -6.00
CA PRO A 325 -11.42 -15.93 -4.71
C PRO A 325 -10.92 -17.29 -4.20
N ASP A 326 -10.71 -18.26 -5.09
CA ASP A 326 -10.18 -19.58 -4.74
C ASP A 326 -8.71 -19.49 -4.32
N ASP A 327 -7.89 -18.73 -5.06
CA ASP A 327 -6.49 -18.51 -4.70
C ASP A 327 -6.34 -17.78 -3.36
N LEU A 328 -7.20 -16.78 -3.10
CA LEU A 328 -7.21 -16.08 -1.81
C LEU A 328 -7.57 -17.04 -0.67
N PHE A 329 -8.55 -17.92 -0.88
CA PHE A 329 -8.89 -18.94 0.10
C PHE A 329 -7.69 -19.83 0.42
N ASP A 330 -6.98 -20.31 -0.60
CA ASP A 330 -5.80 -21.17 -0.43
C ASP A 330 -4.65 -20.44 0.27
N LEU A 331 -4.39 -19.18 -0.10
CA LEU A 331 -3.38 -18.32 0.53
C LEU A 331 -3.65 -18.10 2.02
N LEU A 332 -4.92 -18.02 2.42
CA LEU A 332 -5.33 -17.76 3.80
C LEU A 332 -5.44 -19.04 4.64
N ASN A 333 -5.81 -20.18 4.05
CA ASN A 333 -6.18 -21.41 4.78
C ASN A 333 -5.10 -21.91 5.76
N ASN A 334 -3.82 -21.76 5.40
CA ASN A 334 -2.69 -22.21 6.22
C ASN A 334 -2.16 -21.15 7.20
N ARG A 335 -2.81 -19.98 7.29
CA ARG A 335 -2.34 -18.84 8.09
C ARG A 335 -3.19 -18.66 9.33
N GLU A 336 -2.58 -18.18 10.40
CA GLU A 336 -3.32 -17.74 11.59
C GLU A 336 -4.12 -16.49 11.25
N GLN A 337 -5.43 -16.54 11.49
CA GLN A 337 -6.37 -15.47 11.18
C GLN A 337 -7.15 -15.04 12.43
N ARG A 338 -7.42 -13.74 12.50
CA ARG A 338 -8.29 -13.10 13.50
C ARG A 338 -9.30 -12.22 12.76
N LYS A 339 -10.58 -12.52 12.90
CA LYS A 339 -11.65 -11.80 12.21
C LYS A 339 -12.40 -10.91 13.18
N PHE A 340 -12.39 -9.60 12.94
CA PHE A 340 -13.15 -8.66 13.76
C PHE A 340 -14.63 -8.73 13.43
N ILE A 341 -15.45 -8.87 14.46
CA ILE A 341 -16.91 -8.79 14.38
C ILE A 341 -17.35 -7.69 15.35
N VAL A 342 -18.05 -6.69 14.81
CA VAL A 342 -18.44 -5.50 15.56
C VAL A 342 -19.39 -5.86 16.71
N LEU A 343 -20.39 -6.70 16.42
CA LEU A 343 -21.41 -7.10 17.37
C LEU A 343 -20.92 -8.26 18.25
N PRO A 344 -21.35 -8.33 19.52
CA PRO A 344 -21.00 -9.43 20.40
C PRO A 344 -21.61 -10.75 19.94
N GLN A 345 -20.84 -11.82 20.09
CA GLN A 345 -21.30 -13.19 19.88
C GLN A 345 -20.94 -14.06 21.09
N PRO A 346 -21.63 -15.18 21.32
CA PRO A 346 -21.26 -16.12 22.36
C PRO A 346 -19.81 -16.59 22.20
N THR A 347 -19.08 -16.65 23.31
CA THR A 347 -17.73 -17.22 23.33
C THR A 347 -17.82 -18.73 23.15
N GLY A 348 -16.93 -19.30 22.33
CA GLY A 348 -16.92 -20.71 22.01
C GLY A 348 -15.61 -21.13 21.32
N PRO A 349 -15.52 -22.37 20.81
CA PRO A 349 -14.39 -22.81 20.02
C PRO A 349 -14.26 -21.90 18.79
N ASN A 350 -13.18 -21.13 18.69
CA ASN A 350 -12.92 -20.14 17.62
C ASN A 350 -13.76 -18.84 17.67
N SER A 351 -14.38 -18.51 18.80
CA SER A 351 -15.08 -17.23 18.98
C SER A 351 -14.80 -16.66 20.36
N LEU A 352 -14.36 -15.40 20.42
CA LEU A 352 -14.09 -14.67 21.66
C LEU A 352 -14.87 -13.36 21.66
N ASP A 353 -15.64 -13.09 22.73
CA ASP A 353 -16.23 -11.76 22.95
C ASP A 353 -15.18 -10.86 23.63
N MET A 354 -14.78 -9.82 22.93
CA MET A 354 -13.82 -8.80 23.36
C MET A 354 -14.44 -7.78 24.30
N ARG A 355 -15.74 -7.94 24.61
CA ARG A 355 -16.51 -7.21 25.63
C ARG A 355 -16.68 -5.72 25.38
N ALA A 356 -16.26 -5.20 24.23
CA ALA A 356 -16.59 -3.84 23.83
C ALA A 356 -17.96 -3.78 23.15
N ARG A 357 -18.60 -2.61 23.22
CA ARG A 357 -19.95 -2.36 22.72
C ARG A 357 -19.97 -1.02 22.02
N ILE A 358 -20.77 -0.91 20.97
CA ILE A 358 -20.96 0.36 20.25
C ILE A 358 -21.58 1.38 21.20
N GLY A 359 -20.99 2.58 21.26
CA GLY A 359 -21.53 3.71 22.02
C GLY A 359 -22.82 4.28 21.40
N ARG A 360 -23.57 5.09 22.15
CA ARG A 360 -24.73 5.81 21.60
C ARG A 360 -24.27 6.73 20.47
N ASN A 361 -24.91 6.62 19.31
CA ASN A 361 -24.72 7.56 18.20
C ASN A 361 -25.75 8.69 18.30
N PHE A 362 -25.27 9.94 18.38
CA PHE A 362 -26.09 11.15 18.44
C PHE A 362 -26.33 11.76 17.04
N ALA A 363 -26.44 10.92 16.00
CA ALA A 363 -26.77 11.38 14.65
C ALA A 363 -28.18 11.99 14.54
N PRO A 364 -29.23 11.44 15.20
CA PRO A 364 -30.55 12.06 15.18
C PRO A 364 -30.58 13.48 15.75
N GLU A 365 -29.91 13.71 16.88
CA GLU A 365 -29.81 15.02 17.54
C GLU A 365 -28.94 16.00 16.74
N ARG A 366 -28.02 15.52 15.90
CA ARG A 366 -27.27 16.35 14.95
C ARG A 366 -28.12 16.85 13.78
N GLN A 367 -29.18 16.15 13.43
CA GLN A 367 -30.04 16.45 12.28
C GLN A 367 -31.26 17.30 12.64
N ASN A 368 -31.53 17.49 13.92
CA ASN A 368 -32.66 18.26 14.41
C ASN A 368 -32.18 19.41 15.30
N GLU A 369 -32.26 20.64 14.80
CA GLU A 369 -31.85 21.85 15.53
C GLU A 369 -32.68 22.11 16.80
N GLU A 370 -33.89 21.53 16.91
CA GLU A 370 -34.72 21.61 18.12
C GLU A 370 -34.20 20.69 19.25
N LEU A 371 -33.42 19.66 18.90
CA LEU A 371 -32.78 18.77 19.88
C LEU A 371 -31.42 19.35 20.27
N GLY A 372 -31.28 19.76 21.52
CA GLY A 372 -30.01 20.24 22.07
C GLY A 372 -28.96 19.13 22.11
N LEU A 373 -28.17 18.95 21.04
CA LEU A 373 -27.15 17.90 20.91
C LEU A 373 -26.22 17.81 22.13
N PHE A 374 -25.69 18.95 22.58
CA PHE A 374 -24.77 19.00 23.72
C PHE A 374 -25.48 18.69 25.04
N GLU A 375 -26.74 19.07 25.18
CA GLU A 375 -27.54 18.77 26.37
C GLU A 375 -27.83 17.27 26.46
N GLU A 376 -28.24 16.64 25.36
CA GLU A 376 -28.47 15.20 25.29
C GLU A 376 -27.18 14.39 25.47
N PHE A 377 -26.06 14.87 24.92
CA PHE A 377 -24.76 14.30 25.17
C PHE A 377 -24.39 14.40 26.67
N ALA A 378 -24.52 15.57 27.28
CA ALA A 378 -24.22 15.77 28.71
C ALA A 378 -25.09 14.89 29.60
N LYS A 379 -26.41 14.81 29.35
CA LYS A 379 -27.33 13.90 30.06
C LYS A 379 -26.86 12.45 29.96
N HIS A 380 -26.51 12.00 28.76
CA HIS A 380 -26.02 10.63 28.56
C HIS A 380 -24.74 10.35 29.36
N ILE A 381 -23.78 11.28 29.36
CA ILE A 381 -22.52 11.15 30.10
C ILE A 381 -22.77 11.13 31.61
N ILE A 382 -23.63 12.02 32.14
CA ILE A 382 -24.00 12.05 33.56
C ILE A 382 -24.62 10.71 33.99
N GLU A 383 -25.54 10.16 33.20
CA GLU A 383 -26.14 8.85 33.49
C GLU A 383 -25.10 7.72 33.45
N LYS A 384 -24.21 7.70 32.45
CA LYS A 384 -23.15 6.68 32.34
C LYS A 384 -22.16 6.73 33.49
N ARG A 385 -21.82 7.93 33.98
CA ARG A 385 -20.90 8.12 35.10
C ARG A 385 -21.39 7.53 36.42
N LYS A 386 -22.69 7.24 36.55
CA LYS A 386 -23.26 6.58 37.74
C LYS A 386 -22.78 5.12 37.89
N THR A 387 -22.45 4.45 36.79
CA THR A 387 -22.11 3.01 36.79
C THR A 387 -20.71 2.72 36.25
N THR A 388 -20.14 3.61 35.45
CA THR A 388 -18.83 3.38 34.80
C THR A 388 -17.99 4.66 34.76
N SER A 389 -16.67 4.51 34.70
CA SER A 389 -15.79 5.62 34.33
C SER A 389 -16.03 6.00 32.87
N VAL A 390 -15.99 7.30 32.57
CA VAL A 390 -16.22 7.83 31.22
C VAL A 390 -15.04 8.68 30.80
N ILE A 391 -14.45 8.34 29.66
CA ILE A 391 -13.39 9.10 29.00
C ILE A 391 -13.99 9.71 27.74
N ILE A 392 -13.85 11.03 27.57
CA ILE A 392 -14.27 11.74 26.37
C ILE A 392 -13.01 12.03 25.55
N ALA A 393 -12.96 11.48 24.34
CA ALA A 393 -11.87 11.71 23.40
C ALA A 393 -12.29 12.71 22.33
N SER A 394 -11.41 13.65 22.00
CA SER A 394 -11.62 14.71 21.01
C SER A 394 -10.50 14.69 19.97
N MET A 395 -10.81 14.97 18.70
CA MET A 395 -9.82 14.92 17.62
C MET A 395 -8.79 16.06 17.66
N SER A 396 -9.06 17.16 18.36
CA SER A 396 -8.14 18.30 18.46
C SER A 396 -8.31 19.04 19.79
N LEU A 397 -7.31 19.86 20.15
CA LEU A 397 -7.38 20.73 21.32
C LEU A 397 -8.55 21.70 21.25
N GLY A 398 -8.79 22.33 20.09
CA GLY A 398 -9.94 23.22 19.92
C GLY A 398 -11.29 22.48 20.01
N ALA A 399 -11.36 21.21 19.59
CA ALA A 399 -12.56 20.40 19.81
C ALA A 399 -12.77 20.06 21.29
N ARG A 400 -11.67 19.83 22.03
CA ARG A 400 -11.69 19.61 23.48
C ARG A 400 -12.18 20.84 24.24
N GLU A 401 -11.76 22.04 23.87
CA GLU A 401 -12.17 23.27 24.54
C GLU A 401 -13.66 23.60 24.35
N ARG A 402 -14.24 23.13 23.23
CA ARG A 402 -15.68 23.29 22.96
C ARG A 402 -16.55 22.25 23.66
N LEU A 403 -15.98 21.13 24.11
CA LEU A 403 -16.66 20.05 24.84
C LEU A 403 -16.58 20.29 26.34
#